data_AF-A0A2V8NML5-F1
#
_entry.id   AF-A0A2V8NML5-F1
#
_cell.length_a   1.000
_cell.length_b   1.000
_cell.length_c   1.000
_cell.angle_alpha   90.00
_cell.angle_beta   90.00
_cell.angle_gamma   90.00
#
_symmetry.space_group_name_H-M   'P 1'
#
loop_
_entity.id
_entity.type
_entity.pdbx_description
1 polymer ?
#
loop_
_entity_poly.entity_id
_entity_poly.type
_entity_poly.pdbx_seq_one_letter_code
_entity_poly.pdbx_strand_id
1 'polypeptide(L)'
;MRDFPQDTSKNRRTSSHETFARFVEYLSPDTEEGGRLYIRLHNKLVGFFSLKGISDPVSAADETIDRAALKITTGTPVPDVHKYCLGIARNIIKERLRRTQRENLVFLQFVEELNNSSAEEVERIKQLLKPCFEQLTLEEQQLLAAYCQVIQGRARAEHRRRLAETMTTTVLALRMRVTRLRNGLADCVKKRSNIG
;
A
#
# COMPACT_ATOMS: atom_id res chain seq x y z
N MET A 1 38.84 -13.75 -5.67
CA MET A 1 38.15 -13.12 -4.53
C MET A 1 36.84 -12.57 -5.09
N ARG A 2 35.71 -13.27 -4.86
CA ARG A 2 34.42 -12.94 -5.48
C ARG A 2 33.71 -11.90 -4.60
N ASP A 3 33.41 -10.74 -5.18
CA ASP A 3 32.54 -9.73 -4.58
C ASP A 3 31.13 -10.31 -4.41
N PHE A 4 30.64 -10.28 -3.17
CA PHE A 4 29.26 -10.61 -2.85
C PHE A 4 28.40 -9.36 -3.03
N PRO A 5 27.25 -9.44 -3.75
CA PRO A 5 26.31 -8.34 -3.81
C PRO A 5 25.76 -8.06 -2.40
N GLN A 6 25.98 -6.85 -1.89
CA GLN A 6 25.41 -6.45 -0.60
C GLN A 6 23.88 -6.45 -0.66
N ASP A 7 23.25 -7.21 0.25
CA ASP A 7 21.80 -7.33 0.44
C ASP A 7 21.19 -5.99 0.86
N THR A 8 20.62 -5.29 -0.12
CA THR A 8 19.94 -3.99 0.04
C THR A 8 18.68 -4.05 0.90
N SER A 9 18.16 -5.24 1.24
CA SER A 9 16.95 -5.40 2.04
C SER A 9 17.19 -5.19 3.53
N LYS A 10 18.40 -5.50 4.02
CA LYS A 10 18.80 -5.31 5.42
C LYS A 10 18.91 -3.82 5.76
N ASN A 11 19.49 -3.03 4.86
CA ASN A 11 19.74 -1.59 5.07
C ASN A 11 18.44 -0.75 5.14
N ARG A 12 17.39 -1.17 4.42
CA ARG A 12 16.09 -0.47 4.42
C ARG A 12 15.30 -0.65 5.73
N ARG A 13 15.42 -1.80 6.40
CA ARG A 13 14.71 -2.06 7.67
C ARG A 13 15.37 -1.36 8.86
N THR A 14 16.69 -1.30 8.90
CA THR A 14 17.43 -0.60 9.97
C THR A 14 17.17 0.91 9.93
N SER A 15 17.16 1.50 8.73
CA SER A 15 16.84 2.92 8.53
C SER A 15 15.41 3.28 8.97
N SER A 16 14.44 2.37 8.80
CA SER A 16 13.06 2.60 9.23
C SER A 16 12.91 2.65 10.75
N HIS A 17 13.62 1.79 11.50
CA HIS A 17 13.57 1.75 12.96
C HIS A 17 14.27 2.97 13.59
N GLU A 18 15.42 3.38 13.05
CA GLU A 18 16.16 4.54 13.54
C GLU A 18 15.40 5.85 13.28
N THR A 19 14.78 5.96 12.10
CA THR A 19 13.94 7.11 11.74
C THR A 19 12.71 7.21 12.65
N PHE A 20 12.11 6.06 13.00
CA PHE A 20 10.99 6.00 13.93
C PHE A 20 11.40 6.42 15.36
N ALA A 21 12.50 5.89 15.88
CA ALA A 21 12.99 6.23 17.21
C ALA A 21 13.26 7.75 17.35
N ARG A 22 13.94 8.34 16.35
CA ARG A 22 14.18 9.79 16.30
C ARG A 22 12.91 10.61 16.19
N PHE A 23 11.89 10.10 15.49
CA PHE A 23 10.60 10.77 15.43
C PHE A 23 9.87 10.76 16.77
N VAL A 24 9.93 9.65 17.51
CA VAL A 24 9.35 9.57 18.87
C VAL A 24 10.09 10.53 19.82
N GLU A 25 11.42 10.56 19.77
CA GLU A 25 12.24 11.50 20.53
C GLU A 25 11.93 12.98 20.16
N TYR A 26 11.66 13.24 18.87
CA TYR A 26 11.24 14.57 18.42
C TYR A 26 9.89 14.98 19.02
N LEU A 27 8.97 14.04 19.26
CA LEU A 27 7.70 14.34 19.91
C LEU A 27 7.89 14.66 21.40
N SER A 28 8.79 13.95 22.07
CA SER A 28 9.18 14.19 23.46
C SER A 28 10.52 13.49 23.75
N PRO A 29 11.45 14.15 24.47
CA PRO A 29 12.66 13.50 24.99
C PRO A 29 12.37 12.39 26.00
N ASP A 30 11.23 12.46 26.71
CA ASP A 30 10.75 11.34 27.54
C ASP A 30 10.13 10.27 26.63
N THR A 31 10.74 9.09 26.62
CA THR A 31 10.34 7.93 25.82
C THR A 31 8.88 7.53 26.03
N GLU A 32 8.39 7.52 27.29
CA GLU A 32 7.01 7.11 27.55
C GLU A 32 6.02 8.15 27.02
N GLU A 33 6.27 9.43 27.28
CA GLU A 33 5.44 10.51 26.75
C GLU A 33 5.51 10.58 25.22
N GLY A 34 6.68 10.37 24.62
CA GLY A 34 6.85 10.31 23.17
C GLY A 34 5.99 9.19 22.56
N GLY A 35 5.98 8.01 23.18
CA GLY A 35 5.11 6.91 22.81
C GLY A 35 3.61 7.27 22.90
N ARG A 36 3.19 7.93 23.98
CA ARG A 36 1.80 8.41 24.16
C ARG A 36 1.41 9.44 23.09
N LEU A 37 2.28 10.40 22.80
CA LEU A 37 2.07 11.42 21.77
C LEU A 37 1.99 10.81 20.37
N TYR A 38 2.84 9.82 20.07
CA TYR A 38 2.79 9.05 18.84
C TYR A 38 1.44 8.35 18.66
N ILE A 39 0.98 7.59 19.65
CA ILE A 39 -0.32 6.88 19.60
C ILE A 39 -1.47 7.87 19.40
N ARG A 40 -1.43 9.01 20.11
CA ARG A 40 -2.45 10.07 19.99
C ARG A 40 -2.46 10.67 18.59
N LEU A 41 -1.30 10.97 18.01
CA LEU A 41 -1.17 11.47 16.65
C LEU A 41 -1.69 10.46 15.63
N HIS A 42 -1.26 9.20 15.73
CA HIS A 42 -1.68 8.12 14.87
C HIS A 42 -3.20 7.96 14.89
N ASN A 43 -3.83 7.88 16.07
CA ASN A 43 -5.29 7.73 16.20
C ASN A 43 -6.05 8.91 15.59
N LYS A 44 -5.55 10.14 15.75
CA LYS A 44 -6.12 11.33 15.08
C LYS A 44 -6.06 11.21 13.56
N LEU A 45 -4.95 10.74 13.01
CA LEU A 45 -4.79 10.54 11.57
C LEU A 45 -5.71 9.43 11.04
N VAL A 46 -5.83 8.31 11.76
CA VAL A 46 -6.79 7.25 11.43
C VAL A 46 -8.22 7.80 11.39
N GLY A 47 -8.61 8.58 12.40
CA GLY A 47 -9.91 9.25 12.42
C GLY A 47 -10.11 10.19 11.24
N PHE A 48 -9.10 11.01 10.92
CA PHE A 48 -9.12 11.92 9.77
C PHE A 48 -9.32 11.19 8.44
N PHE A 49 -8.56 10.13 8.17
CA PHE A 49 -8.69 9.35 6.95
C PHE A 49 -10.02 8.59 6.87
N SER A 50 -10.52 8.11 8.01
CA SER A 50 -11.83 7.45 8.10
C SER A 50 -12.98 8.41 7.75
N LEU A 51 -12.92 9.64 8.26
CA LEU A 51 -13.88 10.71 7.93
C LEU A 51 -13.82 11.10 6.44
N LYS A 52 -12.64 11.02 5.83
CA LYS A 52 -12.45 11.28 4.39
C LYS A 52 -12.75 10.09 3.49
N GLY A 53 -13.25 8.98 4.04
CA GLY A 53 -13.69 7.81 3.27
C GLY A 53 -12.53 7.01 2.66
N ILE A 54 -11.30 7.19 3.14
CA ILE A 54 -10.16 6.38 2.69
C ILE A 54 -10.36 4.93 3.13
N SER A 55 -10.25 4.01 2.18
CA SER A 55 -10.53 2.58 2.37
C SER A 55 -9.60 1.88 3.37
N ASP A 56 -8.45 2.50 3.68
CA ASP A 56 -7.45 1.95 4.59
C ASP A 56 -6.83 3.08 5.42
N PRO A 57 -7.54 3.55 6.45
CA PRO A 57 -7.16 4.74 7.21
C PRO A 57 -5.96 4.50 8.12
N VAL A 58 -5.76 3.26 8.61
CA VAL A 58 -4.58 2.86 9.41
C VAL A 58 -3.33 2.95 8.55
N SER A 59 -3.31 2.31 7.38
CA SER A 59 -2.15 2.40 6.48
C SER A 59 -1.82 3.82 6.06
N ALA A 60 -2.85 4.66 5.90
CA ALA A 60 -2.67 6.05 5.49
C ALA A 60 -2.07 6.88 6.63
N ALA A 61 -2.42 6.57 7.89
CA ALA A 61 -1.82 7.16 9.07
C ALA A 61 -0.35 6.76 9.21
N ASP A 62 -0.03 5.46 9.09
CA ASP A 62 1.35 4.95 9.11
C ASP A 62 2.20 5.66 8.04
N GLU A 63 1.73 5.68 6.79
CA GLU A 63 2.41 6.33 5.67
C GLU A 63 2.61 7.84 5.90
N THR A 64 1.66 8.50 6.58
CA THR A 64 1.79 9.91 6.94
C THR A 64 2.95 10.11 7.92
N ILE A 65 3.03 9.27 8.94
CA ILE A 65 4.07 9.37 9.97
C ILE A 65 5.43 9.01 9.38
N ASP A 66 5.53 7.99 8.54
CA ASP A 66 6.78 7.62 7.85
C ASP A 66 7.32 8.80 7.01
N ARG A 67 6.45 9.45 6.22
CA ARG A 67 6.82 10.63 5.43
C ARG A 67 7.23 11.81 6.31
N ALA A 68 6.55 12.01 7.45
CA ALA A 68 6.86 13.09 8.39
C ALA A 68 8.20 12.84 9.09
N ALA A 69 8.39 11.63 9.63
CA ALA A 69 9.60 11.20 10.31
C ALA A 69 10.83 11.33 9.40
N LEU A 70 10.73 10.90 8.14
CA LEU A 70 11.80 11.06 7.17
C LEU A 70 12.14 12.55 6.95
N LYS A 71 11.14 13.43 6.82
CA LYS A 71 11.37 14.87 6.58
C LYS A 71 11.94 15.59 7.79
N ILE A 72 11.47 15.27 8.98
CA ILE A 72 11.92 15.87 10.24
C ILE A 72 13.37 15.44 10.53
N THR A 73 13.65 14.14 10.42
CA THR A 73 15.00 13.60 10.67
C THR A 73 16.03 14.03 9.62
N THR A 74 15.60 14.46 8.44
CA THR A 74 16.46 15.07 7.40
C THR A 74 16.59 16.59 7.52
N GLY A 75 16.08 17.19 8.60
CA GLY A 75 16.32 18.59 8.94
C GLY A 75 15.24 19.57 8.48
N THR A 76 14.05 19.09 8.09
CA THR A 76 12.92 20.00 7.80
C THR A 76 12.43 20.61 9.11
N PRO A 77 12.40 21.95 9.27
CA PRO A 77 11.86 22.58 10.47
C PRO A 77 10.35 22.41 10.52
N VAL A 78 9.83 21.81 11.61
CA VAL A 78 8.41 21.53 11.80
C VAL A 78 7.91 22.10 13.12
N PRO A 79 7.42 23.35 13.13
CA PRO A 79 6.96 24.00 14.37
C PRO A 79 5.73 23.33 15.01
N ASP A 80 4.88 22.71 14.19
CA ASP A 80 3.68 21.99 14.66
C ASP A 80 3.55 20.67 13.91
N VAL A 81 3.94 19.59 14.59
CA VAL A 81 3.92 18.22 14.03
C VAL A 81 2.52 17.78 13.62
N HIS A 82 1.48 18.20 14.35
CA HIS A 82 0.10 17.84 14.01
C HIS A 82 -0.34 18.49 12.69
N LYS A 83 -0.10 19.80 12.54
CA LYS A 83 -0.43 20.51 11.29
C LYS A 83 0.37 19.99 10.11
N TYR A 84 1.65 19.68 10.32
CA TYR A 84 2.51 19.13 9.29
C TYR A 84 2.04 17.76 8.80
N CYS A 85 1.78 16.83 9.73
CA CYS A 85 1.22 15.52 9.42
C CYS A 85 -0.14 15.63 8.72
N LEU A 86 -0.99 16.57 9.12
CA LEU A 86 -2.27 16.80 8.44
C LEU A 86 -2.09 17.33 7.00
N GLY A 87 -1.07 18.14 6.75
CA GLY A 87 -0.67 18.57 5.40
C GLY A 87 -0.29 17.38 4.52
N ILE A 88 0.57 16.49 5.04
CA ILE A 88 0.96 15.24 4.36
C ILE A 88 -0.26 14.36 4.12
N ALA A 89 -1.14 14.19 5.11
CA ALA A 89 -2.34 13.37 5.00
C ALA A 89 -3.27 13.86 3.87
N ARG A 90 -3.44 15.18 3.71
CA ARG A 90 -4.20 15.76 2.58
C ARG A 90 -3.54 15.44 1.23
N ASN A 91 -2.22 15.45 1.16
CA ASN A 91 -1.50 15.10 -0.07
C ASN A 91 -1.67 13.61 -0.41
N ILE A 92 -1.61 12.72 0.58
CA ILE A 92 -1.88 11.28 0.39
C ILE A 92 -3.30 11.06 -0.15
N ILE A 93 -4.31 11.78 0.36
CA ILE A 93 -5.67 11.70 -0.18
C ILE A 93 -5.70 12.11 -1.66
N LYS A 94 -5.07 13.24 -2.02
CA LYS A 94 -5.00 13.72 -3.40
C LYS A 94 -4.27 12.73 -4.31
N GLU A 95 -3.15 12.17 -3.87
CA GLU A 95 -2.38 11.16 -4.60
C GLU A 95 -3.22 9.90 -4.84
N ARG A 96 -3.91 9.38 -3.82
CA ARG A 96 -4.76 8.19 -3.92
C ARG A 96 -5.98 8.44 -4.80
N LEU A 97 -6.57 9.64 -4.75
CA LEU A 97 -7.69 10.01 -5.63
C LEU A 97 -7.23 10.10 -7.08
N ARG A 98 -6.10 10.77 -7.35
CA ARG A 98 -5.51 10.87 -8.70
C ARG A 98 -5.13 9.50 -9.25
N ARG A 99 -4.55 8.62 -8.43
CA ARG A 99 -4.23 7.24 -8.81
C ARG A 99 -5.50 6.45 -9.13
N THR A 100 -6.50 6.47 -8.25
CA THR A 100 -7.79 5.80 -8.49
C THR A 100 -8.47 6.31 -9.77
N GLN A 101 -8.47 7.63 -10.00
CA GLN A 101 -9.05 8.21 -11.22
C GLN A 101 -8.30 7.76 -12.48
N ARG A 102 -6.96 7.80 -12.46
CA ARG A 102 -6.14 7.35 -13.60
C ARG A 102 -6.28 5.85 -13.84
N GLU A 103 -6.21 5.04 -12.79
CA GLU A 103 -6.38 3.59 -12.86
C GLU A 103 -7.77 3.20 -13.35
N ASN A 104 -8.83 3.86 -12.87
CA ASN A 104 -10.18 3.63 -13.35
C ASN A 104 -10.34 4.04 -14.82
N LEU A 105 -9.76 5.17 -15.24
CA LEU A 105 -9.81 5.60 -16.64
C LEU A 105 -9.11 4.58 -17.55
N VAL A 106 -7.90 4.15 -17.18
CA VAL A 106 -7.14 3.13 -17.92
C VAL A 106 -7.87 1.79 -17.92
N PHE A 107 -8.48 1.40 -16.81
CA PHE A 107 -9.27 0.17 -16.74
C PHE A 107 -10.52 0.24 -17.62
N LEU A 108 -11.25 1.35 -17.62
CA LEU A 108 -12.42 1.55 -18.48
C LEU A 108 -12.01 1.52 -19.96
N GLN A 109 -10.92 2.19 -20.32
CA GLN A 109 -10.34 2.13 -21.67
C GLN A 109 -9.97 0.70 -22.06
N PHE A 110 -9.29 -0.03 -21.18
CA PHE A 110 -8.94 -1.43 -21.42
C PHE A 110 -10.17 -2.34 -21.59
N VAL A 111 -11.22 -2.15 -20.78
CA VAL A 111 -12.48 -2.90 -20.91
C VAL A 111 -13.19 -2.57 -22.22
N GLU A 112 -13.19 -1.30 -22.63
CA GLU A 112 -13.75 -0.87 -23.91
C GLU A 112 -12.96 -1.45 -25.09
N GLU A 113 -11.63 -1.41 -25.04
CA GLU A 113 -10.74 -2.05 -26.01
C GLU A 113 -10.99 -3.56 -26.08
N LEU A 114 -11.13 -4.25 -24.94
CA LEU A 114 -11.46 -5.68 -24.90
C LEU A 114 -12.84 -6.00 -25.48
N ASN A 115 -13.85 -5.18 -25.21
CA ASN A 115 -15.19 -5.38 -25.77
C ASN A 115 -15.23 -5.16 -27.28
N ASN A 116 -14.37 -4.28 -27.79
CA ASN A 116 -14.22 -4.01 -29.22
C ASN A 116 -13.18 -4.91 -29.91
N SER A 117 -12.48 -5.75 -29.13
CA SER A 117 -11.48 -6.69 -29.64
C SER A 117 -12.15 -7.92 -30.25
N SER A 118 -11.50 -8.49 -31.26
CA SER A 118 -11.91 -9.79 -31.81
C SER A 118 -11.79 -10.91 -30.76
N ALA A 119 -12.54 -11.98 -30.93
CA ALA A 119 -12.45 -13.16 -30.06
C ALA A 119 -11.02 -13.73 -30.00
N GLU A 120 -10.27 -13.62 -31.10
CA GLU A 120 -8.86 -14.03 -31.19
C GLU A 120 -7.93 -13.14 -30.34
N GLU A 121 -8.15 -11.83 -30.29
CA GLU A 121 -7.37 -10.89 -29.48
C GLU A 121 -7.61 -11.07 -27.99
N VAL A 122 -8.88 -11.25 -27.60
CA VAL A 122 -9.25 -11.58 -26.21
C VAL A 122 -8.60 -12.90 -25.79
N GLU A 123 -8.61 -13.90 -26.68
CA GLU A 123 -7.97 -15.19 -26.42
C GLU A 123 -6.45 -15.07 -26.32
N ARG A 124 -5.80 -14.25 -27.15
CA ARG A 124 -4.36 -13.95 -27.02
C ARG A 124 -4.01 -13.31 -25.67
N ILE A 125 -4.80 -12.32 -25.22
CA ILE A 125 -4.59 -11.67 -23.92
C ILE A 125 -4.76 -12.67 -22.78
N LYS A 126 -5.79 -13.53 -22.85
CA LYS A 126 -6.00 -14.61 -21.88
C LYS A 126 -4.83 -15.59 -21.87
N GLN A 127 -4.33 -16.01 -23.03
CA GLN A 127 -3.18 -16.91 -23.12
C GLN A 127 -1.89 -16.29 -22.58
N LEU A 128 -1.72 -14.97 -22.66
CA LEU A 128 -0.58 -14.27 -22.07
C LEU A 128 -0.67 -14.19 -20.54
N LEU A 129 -1.88 -13.93 -20.01
CA LEU A 129 -2.12 -13.74 -18.57
C LEU A 129 -2.28 -15.05 -17.79
N LYS A 130 -2.94 -16.05 -18.39
CA LYS A 130 -3.30 -17.33 -17.73
C LYS A 130 -2.10 -18.03 -17.09
N PRO A 131 -0.94 -18.19 -17.76
CA PRO A 131 0.22 -18.83 -17.15
C PRO A 131 0.80 -18.07 -15.96
N CYS A 132 0.66 -16.74 -15.92
CA CYS A 132 1.08 -15.95 -14.75
C CYS A 132 0.12 -16.15 -13.57
N PHE A 133 -1.17 -16.33 -13.84
CA PHE A 133 -2.16 -16.63 -12.81
C PHE A 133 -2.02 -18.07 -12.28
N GLU A 134 -1.67 -19.02 -13.14
CA GLU A 134 -1.42 -20.42 -12.77
C GLU A 134 -0.16 -20.63 -11.94
N GLN A 135 0.77 -19.66 -11.91
CA GLN A 135 1.91 -19.68 -10.98
C GLN A 135 1.50 -19.45 -9.52
N LEU A 136 0.33 -18.87 -9.29
CA LEU A 136 -0.22 -18.67 -7.96
C LEU A 136 -0.86 -19.96 -7.46
N THR A 137 -0.70 -20.26 -6.17
CA THR A 137 -1.45 -21.36 -5.56
C THR A 137 -2.94 -21.05 -5.55
N LEU A 138 -3.78 -22.09 -5.47
CA LEU A 138 -5.24 -21.92 -5.40
C LEU A 138 -5.65 -20.96 -4.26
N GLU A 139 -4.98 -21.07 -3.10
CA GLU A 139 -5.20 -20.18 -1.96
C GLU A 139 -4.85 -18.72 -2.26
N GLU A 140 -3.77 -18.46 -3.02
CA GLU A 140 -3.36 -17.12 -3.41
C GLU A 140 -4.31 -16.49 -4.42
N GLN A 141 -4.83 -17.30 -5.36
CA GLN A 141 -5.85 -16.87 -6.32
C GLN A 141 -7.15 -16.49 -5.59
N GLN A 142 -7.61 -17.35 -4.68
CA GLN A 142 -8.80 -17.09 -3.85
C GLN A 142 -8.61 -15.84 -2.99
N LEU A 143 -7.42 -15.67 -2.39
CA LEU A 143 -7.09 -14.49 -1.60
C LEU A 143 -7.18 -13.21 -2.43
N LEU A 144 -6.61 -13.19 -3.63
CA LEU A 144 -6.68 -12.03 -4.52
C LEU A 144 -8.12 -11.70 -4.92
N ALA A 145 -8.91 -12.71 -5.29
CA ALA A 145 -10.31 -12.54 -5.65
C ALA A 145 -11.13 -11.98 -4.47
N ALA A 146 -11.04 -12.62 -3.31
CA ALA A 146 -11.73 -12.19 -2.10
C ALA A 146 -11.31 -10.77 -1.68
N TYR A 147 -10.02 -10.44 -1.75
CA TYR A 147 -9.52 -9.12 -1.38
C TYR A 147 -9.99 -7.99 -2.33
N CYS A 148 -10.28 -8.32 -3.60
CA CYS A 148 -10.71 -7.36 -4.62
C CYS A 148 -12.23 -7.24 -4.76
N GLN A 149 -13.01 -8.10 -4.11
CA GLN A 149 -14.46 -8.16 -4.22
C GLN A 149 -15.17 -6.83 -3.91
N VAL A 150 -14.65 -6.05 -2.97
CA VAL A 150 -15.19 -4.74 -2.59
C VAL A 150 -14.21 -3.63 -2.95
N ILE A 151 -14.60 -2.77 -3.90
CA ILE A 151 -13.68 -1.86 -4.58
C ILE A 151 -13.59 -0.49 -3.86
N GLN A 152 -14.65 -0.04 -3.16
CA GLN A 152 -14.71 1.34 -2.64
C GLN A 152 -15.34 1.51 -1.24
N GLY A 153 -15.05 2.67 -0.64
CA GLY A 153 -15.72 3.18 0.56
C GLY A 153 -15.40 2.46 1.87
N ARG A 154 -16.23 2.71 2.89
CA ARG A 154 -16.14 2.10 4.22
C ARG A 154 -16.35 0.57 4.17
N ALA A 155 -17.20 0.10 3.25
CA ALA A 155 -17.44 -1.32 3.03
C ALA A 155 -16.17 -2.09 2.66
N ARG A 156 -15.26 -1.48 1.87
CA ARG A 156 -13.95 -2.09 1.56
C ARG A 156 -13.06 -2.26 2.80
N ALA A 157 -13.04 -1.26 3.67
CA ALA A 157 -12.25 -1.30 4.90
C ALA A 157 -12.76 -2.37 5.87
N GLU A 158 -14.08 -2.50 5.97
CA GLU A 158 -14.73 -3.52 6.79
C GLU A 158 -14.54 -4.93 6.21
N HIS A 159 -14.74 -5.09 4.90
CA HIS A 159 -14.51 -6.36 4.19
C HIS A 159 -13.10 -6.91 4.42
N ARG A 160 -12.08 -6.04 4.32
CA ARG A 160 -10.69 -6.44 4.55
C ARG A 160 -10.37 -6.76 6.00
N ARG A 161 -11.06 -6.11 6.95
CA ARG A 161 -10.96 -6.46 8.38
C ARG A 161 -11.50 -7.86 8.63
N ARG A 162 -12.73 -8.13 8.16
CA ARG A 162 -13.35 -9.46 8.27
C ARG A 162 -12.51 -10.54 7.59
N LEU A 163 -11.99 -10.26 6.38
CA LEU A 163 -11.13 -11.20 5.66
C LEU A 163 -9.84 -11.52 6.43
N ALA A 164 -9.23 -10.52 7.09
CA ALA A 164 -8.06 -10.75 7.93
C ALA A 164 -8.39 -11.60 9.16
N GLU A 165 -9.53 -11.33 9.81
CA GLU A 165 -10.02 -12.11 10.96
C GLU A 165 -10.28 -13.58 10.59
N THR A 166 -10.95 -13.83 9.44
CA THR A 166 -11.20 -15.20 8.96
C THR A 166 -9.91 -15.97 8.68
N MET A 167 -8.86 -15.28 8.22
CA MET A 167 -7.55 -15.88 7.95
C MET A 167 -6.60 -15.82 9.16
N THR A 168 -7.12 -15.53 10.35
CA THR A 168 -6.36 -15.41 11.61
C THR A 168 -5.09 -14.56 11.48
N THR A 169 -5.19 -13.47 10.71
CA THR A 169 -4.09 -12.58 10.39
C THR A 169 -4.44 -11.12 10.67
N THR A 170 -3.45 -10.23 10.60
CA THR A 170 -3.68 -8.79 10.72
C THR A 170 -3.99 -8.19 9.36
N VAL A 171 -4.75 -7.08 9.32
CA VAL A 171 -5.02 -6.34 8.07
C VAL A 171 -3.72 -5.93 7.37
N LEU A 172 -2.68 -5.60 8.14
CA LEU A 172 -1.36 -5.27 7.63
C LEU A 172 -0.69 -6.49 6.96
N ALA A 173 -0.69 -7.65 7.62
CA ALA A 173 -0.13 -8.87 7.07
C ALA A 173 -0.89 -9.31 5.80
N LEU A 174 -2.23 -9.23 5.82
CA LEU A 174 -3.08 -9.44 4.65
C LEU A 174 -2.68 -8.52 3.48
N ARG A 175 -2.49 -7.22 3.75
CA ARG A 175 -2.07 -6.23 2.74
C ARG A 175 -0.70 -6.56 2.16
N MET A 176 0.28 -6.88 3.01
CA MET A 176 1.62 -7.23 2.55
C MET A 176 1.60 -8.46 1.66
N ARG A 177 0.84 -9.50 2.06
CA ARG A 177 0.67 -10.72 1.26
C ARG A 177 0.09 -10.39 -0.11
N VAL A 178 -1.04 -9.68 -0.17
CA VAL A 178 -1.66 -9.29 -1.45
C VAL A 178 -0.75 -8.41 -2.31
N THR A 179 -0.01 -7.48 -1.71
CA THR A 179 0.90 -6.61 -2.45
C THR A 179 2.02 -7.41 -3.11
N ARG A 180 2.57 -8.41 -2.42
CA ARG A 180 3.58 -9.32 -2.99
C ARG A 180 3.02 -10.13 -4.15
N LEU A 181 1.81 -10.68 -4.01
CA LEU A 181 1.15 -11.44 -5.08
C LEU A 181 0.91 -10.58 -6.33
N ARG A 182 0.42 -9.34 -6.15
CA ARG A 182 0.22 -8.39 -7.25
C ARG A 182 1.53 -8.01 -7.94
N ASN A 183 2.58 -7.75 -7.17
CA ASN A 183 3.90 -7.44 -7.74
C ASN A 183 4.46 -8.63 -8.51
N GLY A 184 4.34 -9.86 -7.98
CA GLY A 184 4.74 -11.08 -8.68
C GLY A 184 4.00 -11.28 -10.00
N LEU A 185 2.68 -11.05 -10.02
CA LEU A 185 1.88 -11.06 -11.25
C LEU A 185 2.35 -9.99 -12.24
N ALA A 186 2.53 -8.75 -11.79
CA ALA A 186 2.99 -7.66 -12.65
C ALA A 186 4.37 -7.95 -13.26
N ASP A 187 5.29 -8.48 -12.47
CA ASP A 187 6.62 -8.87 -12.93
C ASP A 187 6.56 -10.04 -13.93
N CYS A 188 5.68 -11.02 -13.72
CA CYS A 188 5.47 -12.12 -14.66
C CYS A 188 4.93 -11.62 -16.00
N VAL A 189 3.88 -10.79 -15.96
CA VAL A 189 3.26 -10.23 -17.17
C VAL A 189 4.28 -9.37 -17.92
N LYS A 190 5.02 -8.51 -17.23
CA LYS A 190 6.06 -7.67 -17.84
C LYS A 190 7.18 -8.48 -18.50
N LYS A 191 7.60 -9.58 -17.89
CA LYS A 191 8.60 -10.48 -18.50
C LYS A 191 8.06 -11.10 -19.78
N ARG A 192 6.80 -11.54 -19.79
CA ARG A 192 6.18 -12.16 -20.97
C ARG A 192 5.87 -11.16 -22.08
N SER A 193 5.47 -9.95 -21.74
CA SER A 193 5.20 -8.89 -22.72
C SER A 193 6.46 -8.35 -23.41
N ASN A 194 7.64 -8.53 -22.81
CA ASN A 194 8.93 -8.14 -23.40
C ASN A 194 9.59 -9.26 -24.22
N ILE A 195 8.98 -10.45 -24.28
CA ILE A 195 9.49 -11.63 -25.00
C ILE A 195 8.67 -11.90 -26.28
N GLY A 196 7.50 -11.24 -26.44
CA GLY A 196 6.71 -11.23 -27.67
C GLY A 196 6.97 -9.96 -28.47
#